data_AF-A0A519EEV3-F1
#
_entry.id   AF-A0A519EEV3-F1
#
_cell.length_a   1.000
_cell.length_b   1.000
_cell.length_c   1.000
_cell.angle_alpha   90.00
_cell.angle_beta   90.00
_cell.angle_gamma   90.00
#
_symmetry.space_group_name_H-M   'P 1'
#
loop_
_entity.id
_entity.type
_entity.pdbx_description
1 polymer ?
#
loop_
_entity_poly.entity_id
_entity_poly.type
_entity_poly.pdbx_seq_one_letter_code
_entity_poly.pdbx_strand_id
1 'polypeptide(L)'
;MNPADERPEAALAVRLAALVAGLGVGGWAALATGTPAPLLTLSILGALAAVSVAGTAPRRPCGATIVLMGGIGLAALLPLIALAGAPAWLGLAQFVFGAFAATLDATARSGADVIRRQGHRPIRGGLHAPRAVGVLAGAVLVTLLRSVGFEPVLATLILSAAMTIAAVVAWPYMPAASRPA
;
A
#
# COMPACT_ATOMS: atom_id res chain seq x y z
N MET A 1 30.38 -17.35 12.12
CA MET A 1 29.67 -16.10 11.74
C MET A 1 29.65 -16.08 10.23
N ASN A 2 28.48 -16.33 9.61
CA ASN A 2 28.35 -16.55 8.17
C ASN A 2 27.87 -15.24 7.53
N PRO A 3 28.45 -14.73 6.43
CA PRO A 3 27.99 -13.51 5.74
C PRO A 3 26.52 -13.52 5.24
N ALA A 4 25.76 -14.59 5.52
CA ALA A 4 24.32 -14.69 5.35
C ALA A 4 23.50 -14.16 6.55
N ASP A 5 24.15 -13.63 7.59
CA ASP A 5 23.51 -12.98 8.74
C ASP A 5 22.74 -11.71 8.29
N GLU A 6 21.42 -11.91 8.08
CA GLU A 6 20.36 -10.92 7.90
C GLU A 6 20.49 -10.05 6.63
N ARG A 7 19.48 -10.05 5.74
CA ARG A 7 19.35 -9.00 4.70
C ARG A 7 18.53 -7.84 5.28
N PRO A 8 19.12 -6.89 6.04
CA PRO A 8 18.37 -5.80 6.67
C PRO A 8 17.64 -4.96 5.63
N GLU A 9 18.20 -4.84 4.42
CA GLU A 9 17.61 -4.13 3.28
C GLU A 9 16.29 -4.76 2.83
N ALA A 10 16.22 -6.09 2.75
CA ALA A 10 14.97 -6.78 2.37
C ALA A 10 13.91 -6.64 3.47
N ALA A 11 14.31 -6.71 4.74
CA ALA A 11 13.41 -6.45 5.86
C ALA A 11 12.90 -5.01 5.88
N LEU A 12 13.78 -4.04 5.60
CA LEU A 12 13.43 -2.63 5.47
C LEU A 12 12.46 -2.40 4.31
N ALA A 13 12.73 -2.95 3.12
CA ALA A 13 11.85 -2.83 1.97
C ALA A 13 10.46 -3.38 2.24
N VAL A 14 10.36 -4.55 2.87
CA VAL A 14 9.08 -5.16 3.24
C VAL A 14 8.33 -4.30 4.28
N ARG A 15 9.04 -3.68 5.23
CA ARG A 15 8.45 -2.71 6.17
C ARG A 15 7.99 -1.43 5.47
N LEU A 16 8.78 -0.91 4.52
CA LEU A 16 8.43 0.26 3.71
C LEU A 16 7.20 0.00 2.85
N ALA A 17 7.07 -1.17 2.23
CA ALA A 17 5.86 -1.51 1.48
C ALA A 17 4.62 -1.57 2.37
N ALA A 18 4.73 -2.12 3.59
CA ALA A 18 3.64 -2.08 4.57
C ALA A 18 3.33 -0.65 5.05
N LEU A 19 4.35 0.20 5.21
CA LEU A 19 4.20 1.61 5.53
C LEU A 19 3.46 2.35 4.40
N VAL A 20 3.83 2.15 3.14
CA VAL A 20 3.18 2.74 1.96
C VAL A 20 1.71 2.31 1.86
N ALA A 21 1.43 1.01 2.05
CA ALA A 21 0.05 0.53 2.10
C ALA A 21 -0.74 1.22 3.22
N GLY A 22 -0.14 1.37 4.40
CA GLY A 22 -0.75 2.10 5.52
C GLY A 22 -1.01 3.57 5.21
N LEU A 23 0.00 4.29 4.67
CA LEU A 23 -0.09 5.70 4.28
C LEU A 23 -1.25 5.94 3.31
N GLY A 24 -1.36 5.10 2.29
CA GLY A 24 -2.44 5.17 1.31
C GLY A 24 -3.81 4.99 1.96
N VAL A 25 -3.99 3.97 2.79
CA VAL A 25 -5.26 3.70 3.49
C VAL A 25 -5.61 4.82 4.47
N GLY A 26 -4.64 5.33 5.22
CA GLY A 26 -4.84 6.44 6.15
C GLY A 26 -5.26 7.73 5.45
N GLY A 27 -4.55 8.11 4.39
CA GLY A 27 -4.90 9.29 3.60
C GLY A 27 -6.24 9.16 2.90
N TRP A 28 -6.54 7.99 2.34
CA TRP A 28 -7.86 7.68 1.79
C TRP A 28 -8.97 7.80 2.83
N ALA A 29 -8.78 7.28 4.04
CA ALA A 29 -9.78 7.37 5.11
C ALA A 29 -10.11 8.83 5.48
N ALA A 30 -9.10 9.70 5.49
CA ALA A 30 -9.28 11.13 5.73
C ALA A 30 -10.02 11.86 4.58
N LEU A 31 -9.95 11.35 3.35
CA LEU A 31 -10.73 11.86 2.21
C LEU A 31 -12.15 11.29 2.18
N ALA A 32 -12.30 10.03 2.58
CA ALA A 32 -13.54 9.29 2.55
C ALA A 32 -14.63 9.87 3.48
N THR A 33 -14.26 10.76 4.41
CA THR A 33 -15.22 11.46 5.28
C THR A 33 -16.24 12.23 4.45
N GLY A 34 -17.51 11.81 4.50
CA GLY A 34 -18.60 12.40 3.72
C GLY A 34 -18.87 11.72 2.37
N THR A 35 -18.10 10.69 2.00
CA THR A 35 -18.41 9.84 0.84
C THR A 35 -19.58 8.90 1.17
N PRO A 36 -20.59 8.75 0.30
CA PRO A 36 -21.71 7.86 0.56
C PRO A 36 -21.27 6.40 0.60
N ALA A 37 -21.86 5.63 1.52
CA ALA A 37 -21.47 4.24 1.80
C ALA A 37 -21.39 3.32 0.57
N PRO A 38 -22.31 3.37 -0.43
CA PRO A 38 -22.21 2.53 -1.62
C PRO A 38 -20.92 2.72 -2.42
N LEU A 39 -20.39 3.95 -2.48
CA LEU A 39 -19.13 4.23 -3.17
C LEU A 39 -17.93 3.70 -2.38
N LEU A 40 -17.99 3.74 -1.06
CA LEU A 40 -16.95 3.16 -0.20
C LEU A 40 -16.89 1.64 -0.34
N THR A 41 -18.03 0.97 -0.48
CA THR A 41 -18.10 -0.49 -0.69
C THR A 41 -17.38 -0.92 -1.96
N LEU A 42 -17.27 -0.06 -2.97
CA LEU A 42 -16.52 -0.37 -4.19
C LEU A 42 -15.03 -0.58 -3.92
N SER A 43 -14.44 0.10 -2.93
CA SER A 43 -13.06 -0.17 -2.50
C SER A 43 -12.90 -1.59 -1.95
N ILE A 44 -13.88 -2.07 -1.19
CA ILE A 44 -13.89 -3.44 -0.67
C ILE A 44 -14.04 -4.42 -1.83
N LEU A 45 -14.93 -4.13 -2.78
CA LEU A 45 -15.13 -4.99 -3.95
C LEU A 45 -13.88 -5.10 -4.82
N GLY A 46 -13.16 -3.99 -5.02
CA GLY A 46 -11.87 -3.97 -5.72
C GLY A 46 -10.80 -4.79 -4.99
N ALA A 47 -10.75 -4.69 -3.67
CA ALA A 47 -9.86 -5.50 -2.84
C ALA A 47 -10.17 -7.01 -2.97
N LEU A 48 -11.45 -7.38 -2.94
CA LEU A 48 -11.89 -8.77 -3.13
C LEU A 48 -11.53 -9.29 -4.53
N ALA A 49 -11.79 -8.51 -5.57
CA ALA A 49 -11.44 -8.86 -6.95
C ALA A 49 -9.93 -9.12 -7.11
N ALA A 50 -9.09 -8.26 -6.52
CA ALA A 50 -7.65 -8.43 -6.53
C ALA A 50 -7.20 -9.74 -5.86
N VAL A 51 -7.78 -10.09 -4.72
CA VAL A 51 -7.47 -11.34 -4.01
C VAL A 51 -7.91 -12.56 -4.82
N SER A 52 -9.10 -12.51 -5.44
CA SER A 52 -9.60 -13.58 -6.30
C SER A 52 -8.68 -13.83 -7.51
N VAL A 53 -8.26 -12.77 -8.19
CA VAL A 53 -7.34 -12.87 -9.34
C VAL A 53 -5.98 -13.41 -8.91
N ALA A 54 -5.45 -12.98 -7.76
CA ALA A 54 -4.18 -13.47 -7.25
C ALA A 54 -4.21 -14.98 -6.92
N GLY A 55 -5.38 -15.53 -6.56
CA GLY A 55 -5.57 -16.96 -6.29
C GLY A 55 -5.60 -17.84 -7.54
N THR A 56 -6.03 -17.30 -8.69
CA THR A 56 -6.18 -18.06 -9.95
C THR A 56 -5.06 -17.79 -10.96
N ALA A 57 -4.21 -16.78 -10.72
CA ALA A 57 -3.15 -16.40 -11.63
C ALA A 57 -2.09 -17.52 -11.80
N PRO A 58 -1.84 -18.01 -13.03
CA PRO A 58 -0.86 -19.09 -13.28
C PRO A 58 0.59 -18.66 -13.05
N ARG A 59 0.86 -17.35 -13.03
CA ARG A 59 2.16 -16.76 -12.71
C ARG A 59 1.99 -15.58 -11.77
N ARG A 60 2.74 -15.57 -10.67
CA ARG A 60 2.79 -14.43 -9.77
C ARG A 60 3.76 -13.38 -10.32
N PRO A 61 3.35 -12.10 -10.43
CA PRO A 61 4.28 -11.04 -10.77
C PRO A 61 5.39 -10.95 -9.73
N CYS A 62 6.54 -10.38 -10.12
CA CYS A 62 7.63 -10.13 -9.18
C CYS A 62 7.16 -9.15 -8.09
N GLY A 63 7.42 -9.47 -6.82
CA GLY A 63 7.03 -8.61 -5.69
C GLY A 63 7.58 -7.19 -5.80
N ALA A 64 8.79 -7.04 -6.35
CA ALA A 64 9.39 -5.74 -6.66
C ALA A 64 8.51 -4.90 -7.61
N THR A 65 8.00 -5.52 -8.68
CA THR A 65 7.13 -4.86 -9.66
C THR A 65 5.79 -4.48 -9.03
N ILE A 66 5.20 -5.35 -8.21
CA ILE A 66 3.93 -5.06 -7.54
C ILE A 66 4.10 -3.91 -6.55
N VAL A 67 5.22 -3.83 -5.83
CA VAL A 67 5.47 -2.74 -4.88
C VAL A 67 5.65 -1.41 -5.58
N LEU A 68 6.39 -1.39 -6.68
CA LEU A 68 6.58 -0.18 -7.48
C LEU A 68 5.27 0.27 -8.12
N MET A 69 4.61 -0.61 -8.88
CA MET A 69 3.37 -0.28 -9.60
C MET A 69 2.20 -0.05 -8.66
N GLY A 70 2.08 -0.83 -7.59
CA GLY A 70 1.04 -0.67 -6.59
C GLY A 70 1.22 0.56 -5.72
N GLY A 71 2.47 0.87 -5.32
CA GLY A 71 2.78 2.10 -4.59
C GLY A 71 2.50 3.35 -5.41
N ILE A 72 2.95 3.38 -6.67
CA ILE A 72 2.68 4.50 -7.60
C ILE A 72 1.18 4.57 -7.94
N GLY A 73 0.53 3.43 -8.18
CA GLY A 73 -0.90 3.36 -8.47
C GLY A 73 -1.74 3.93 -7.33
N LEU A 74 -1.46 3.54 -6.08
CA LEU A 74 -2.11 4.14 -4.91
C LEU A 74 -1.83 5.64 -4.83
N ALA A 75 -0.56 6.04 -4.95
CA ALA A 75 -0.17 7.46 -4.90
C ALA A 75 -0.90 8.29 -5.97
N ALA A 76 -1.11 7.77 -7.18
CA ALA A 76 -1.85 8.47 -8.23
C ALA A 76 -3.37 8.50 -7.99
N LEU A 77 -3.92 7.48 -7.33
CA LEU A 77 -5.37 7.39 -7.08
C LEU A 77 -5.86 8.32 -5.98
N LEU A 78 -5.04 8.65 -4.97
CA LEU A 78 -5.44 9.59 -3.93
C LEU A 78 -5.86 10.98 -4.49
N PRO A 79 -5.04 11.67 -5.31
CA PRO A 79 -5.45 12.93 -5.91
C PRO A 79 -6.61 12.73 -6.88
N LEU A 80 -6.67 11.61 -7.60
CA LEU A 80 -7.80 11.35 -8.50
C LEU A 80 -9.14 11.22 -7.76
N ILE A 81 -9.12 10.59 -6.57
CA ILE A 81 -10.27 10.52 -5.66
C ILE A 81 -10.64 11.91 -5.15
N ALA A 82 -9.65 12.74 -4.81
CA ALA A 82 -9.87 14.12 -4.38
C ALA A 82 -10.45 15.02 -5.49
N LEU A 83 -10.14 14.77 -6.76
CA LEU A 83 -10.68 15.49 -7.91
C LEU A 83 -12.03 14.95 -8.42
N ALA A 84 -12.49 13.80 -7.93
CA ALA A 84 -13.64 13.11 -8.52
C ALA A 84 -14.97 13.84 -8.23
N GLY A 85 -15.38 14.72 -9.15
CA GLY A 85 -16.65 15.44 -9.05
C GLY A 85 -17.90 14.63 -9.42
N ALA A 86 -17.72 13.50 -10.12
CA ALA A 86 -18.83 12.63 -10.56
C ALA A 86 -18.87 11.32 -9.75
N PRO A 87 -20.05 10.87 -9.26
CA PRO A 87 -20.19 9.64 -8.47
C PRO A 87 -19.65 8.39 -9.17
N ALA A 88 -19.84 8.28 -10.48
CA ALA A 88 -19.34 7.15 -11.27
C ALA A 88 -17.81 7.10 -11.29
N TRP A 89 -17.16 8.26 -11.46
CA TRP A 89 -15.70 8.36 -11.47
C TRP A 89 -15.11 8.09 -10.09
N LEU A 90 -15.76 8.64 -9.05
CA LEU A 90 -15.38 8.35 -7.67
C LEU A 90 -15.50 6.85 -7.37
N GLY A 91 -16.58 6.21 -7.78
CA GLY A 91 -16.78 4.77 -7.59
C GLY A 91 -15.72 3.91 -8.29
N LEU A 92 -15.36 4.26 -9.53
CA LEU A 92 -14.28 3.58 -10.24
C LEU A 92 -12.92 3.79 -9.53
N ALA A 93 -12.61 5.01 -9.12
CA ALA A 93 -11.38 5.31 -8.41
C ALA A 93 -11.30 4.57 -7.07
N GLN A 94 -12.42 4.45 -6.34
CA GLN A 94 -12.54 3.65 -5.11
C GLN A 94 -12.26 2.16 -5.37
N PHE A 95 -12.87 1.59 -6.42
CA PHE A 95 -12.65 0.21 -6.82
C PHE A 95 -11.17 -0.06 -7.14
N VAL A 96 -10.57 0.77 -7.99
CA VAL A 96 -9.17 0.60 -8.40
C VAL A 96 -8.23 0.81 -7.19
N PHE A 97 -8.52 1.78 -6.32
CA PHE A 97 -7.77 2.01 -5.09
C PHE A 97 -7.77 0.78 -4.18
N GLY A 98 -8.95 0.17 -3.98
CA GLY A 98 -9.07 -1.05 -3.19
C GLY A 98 -8.25 -2.22 -3.74
N ALA A 99 -8.25 -2.39 -5.07
CA ALA A 99 -7.46 -3.42 -5.73
C ALA A 99 -5.95 -3.22 -5.52
N PHE A 100 -5.44 -2.00 -5.68
CA PHE A 100 -4.03 -1.70 -5.43
C PHE A 100 -3.64 -1.82 -3.95
N ALA A 101 -4.51 -1.38 -3.03
CA ALA A 101 -4.26 -1.49 -1.60
C ALA A 101 -4.14 -2.96 -1.17
N ALA A 102 -5.05 -3.82 -1.64
CA ALA A 102 -5.04 -5.24 -1.35
C ALA A 102 -3.82 -5.97 -1.93
N THR A 103 -3.47 -5.68 -3.19
CA THR A 103 -2.29 -6.30 -3.84
C THR A 103 -0.98 -5.88 -3.16
N LEU A 104 -0.83 -4.62 -2.79
CA LEU A 104 0.36 -4.13 -2.10
C LEU A 104 0.51 -4.74 -0.70
N ASP A 105 -0.57 -4.81 0.09
CA ASP A 105 -0.55 -5.42 1.43
C ASP A 105 -0.28 -6.94 1.36
N ALA A 106 -0.87 -7.65 0.39
CA ALA A 106 -0.58 -9.05 0.15
C ALA A 106 0.90 -9.28 -0.21
N THR A 107 1.46 -8.41 -1.05
CA THR A 107 2.87 -8.49 -1.45
C THR A 107 3.80 -8.27 -0.26
N ALA A 108 3.55 -7.24 0.56
CA ALA A 108 4.33 -7.00 1.78
C ALA A 108 4.28 -8.21 2.74
N ARG A 109 3.09 -8.79 2.96
CA ARG A 109 2.93 -9.98 3.81
C ARG A 109 3.71 -11.18 3.28
N SER A 110 3.58 -11.49 1.99
CA SER A 110 4.34 -12.59 1.37
C SER A 110 5.86 -12.38 1.44
N GLY A 111 6.34 -11.15 1.25
CA GLY A 111 7.76 -10.83 1.41
C GLY A 111 8.26 -11.04 2.84
N ALA A 112 7.43 -10.73 3.84
CA ALA A 112 7.75 -11.01 5.24
C ALA A 112 7.78 -12.52 5.54
N ASP A 113 6.89 -13.30 4.92
CA ASP A 113 6.89 -14.76 5.04
C ASP A 113 8.17 -15.37 4.44
N VAL A 114 8.64 -14.87 3.30
CA VAL A 114 9.91 -15.30 2.68
C VAL A 114 11.08 -15.06 3.64
N ILE A 115 11.17 -13.86 4.23
CA ILE A 115 12.24 -13.52 5.18
C ILE A 115 12.20 -14.43 6.41
N ARG A 116 11.00 -14.72 6.95
CA ARG A 116 10.84 -15.62 8.12
C ARG A 116 11.18 -17.08 7.82
N ARG A 117 10.98 -17.54 6.58
CA ARG A 117 11.37 -18.89 6.16
C ARG A 117 12.88 -19.03 5.99
N GLN A 118 13.55 -17.96 5.56
CA GLN A 118 14.99 -17.95 5.26
C GLN A 118 15.87 -17.71 6.50
N GLY A 119 15.46 -16.80 7.40
CA GLY A 119 16.13 -16.60 8.68
C GLY A 119 15.28 -17.22 9.77
N HIS A 120 15.81 -18.14 10.57
CA HIS A 120 15.12 -18.79 11.70
C HIS A 120 14.77 -17.83 12.86
N ARG A 121 14.58 -16.52 12.60
CA ARG A 121 14.14 -15.51 13.55
C ARG A 121 12.97 -14.70 12.98
N PRO A 122 11.88 -14.53 13.75
CA PRO A 122 10.78 -13.68 13.33
C PRO A 122 11.27 -12.23 13.21
N ILE A 123 10.76 -11.50 12.21
CA ILE A 123 10.86 -10.04 12.19
C ILE A 123 10.25 -9.56 13.51
N ARG A 124 11.09 -9.13 14.47
CA ARG A 124 10.78 -8.98 15.92
C ARG A 124 9.60 -8.06 16.30
N GLY A 125 8.87 -7.48 15.34
CA GLY A 125 7.65 -6.67 15.55
C GLY A 125 6.55 -6.86 14.49
N GLY A 126 6.65 -7.88 13.63
CA GLY A 126 5.71 -8.11 12.53
C GLY A 126 5.61 -6.94 11.54
N LEU A 127 4.59 -6.96 10.69
CA LEU A 127 4.23 -5.84 9.81
C LEU A 127 3.16 -4.92 10.42
N HIS A 128 2.67 -5.24 11.62
CA HIS A 128 1.61 -4.47 12.28
C HIS A 128 2.08 -3.07 12.64
N ALA A 129 3.28 -2.93 13.22
CA ALA A 129 3.83 -1.64 13.60
C ALA A 129 4.00 -0.67 12.40
N PRO A 130 4.74 -1.00 11.33
CA PRO A 130 4.90 -0.07 10.21
C PRO A 130 3.58 0.22 9.49
N ARG A 131 2.68 -0.77 9.37
CA ARG A 131 1.35 -0.54 8.76
C ARG A 131 0.51 0.41 9.58
N ALA A 132 0.44 0.22 10.90
CA ALA A 132 -0.33 1.08 11.79
C ALA A 132 0.24 2.51 11.82
N VAL A 133 1.56 2.65 11.88
CA VAL A 133 2.24 3.96 11.76
C VAL A 133 1.89 4.62 10.43
N GLY A 134 1.89 3.87 9.33
CA GLY A 134 1.47 4.39 8.03
C GLY A 134 0.02 4.88 8.02
N VAL A 135 -0.92 4.10 8.55
CA VAL A 135 -2.34 4.50 8.63
C VAL A 135 -2.51 5.77 9.44
N LEU A 136 -1.88 5.85 10.62
CA LEU A 136 -1.93 7.04 11.47
C LEU A 136 -1.29 8.24 10.77
N ALA A 137 -0.08 8.09 10.24
CA ALA A 137 0.65 9.17 9.58
C ALA A 137 -0.09 9.70 8.35
N GLY A 138 -0.67 8.82 7.52
CA GLY A 138 -1.44 9.21 6.33
C GLY A 138 -2.70 9.99 6.70
N ALA A 139 -3.45 9.52 7.70
CA ALA A 139 -4.64 10.20 8.18
C ALA A 139 -4.30 11.56 8.80
N VAL A 140 -3.32 11.59 9.73
CA VAL A 140 -2.89 12.83 10.39
C VAL A 140 -2.37 13.85 9.39
N LEU A 141 -1.54 13.45 8.42
CA LEU A 141 -1.01 14.35 7.41
C LEU A 141 -2.13 15.00 6.61
N VAL A 142 -3.04 14.21 6.02
CA VAL A 142 -4.12 14.74 5.19
C VAL A 142 -5.07 15.60 6.02
N THR A 143 -5.45 15.16 7.22
CA THR A 143 -6.33 15.94 8.11
C THR A 143 -5.70 17.26 8.54
N LEU A 144 -4.41 17.25 8.92
CA LEU A 144 -3.71 18.46 9.37
C LEU A 144 -3.59 19.47 8.24
N LEU A 145 -3.17 19.05 7.05
CA LEU A 145 -3.08 19.93 5.89
C LEU A 145 -4.44 20.57 5.58
N ARG A 146 -5.51 19.77 5.60
CA ARG A 146 -6.88 20.28 5.41
C ARG A 146 -7.32 21.23 6.52
N SER A 147 -6.92 21.00 7.77
CA SER A 147 -7.28 21.91 8.88
C SER A 147 -6.61 23.29 8.79
N VAL A 148 -5.46 23.39 8.11
CA VAL A 148 -4.76 24.66 7.85
C VAL A 148 -5.26 25.31 6.55
N GLY A 149 -6.28 24.72 5.89
CA GLY A 149 -6.93 25.29 4.72
C GLY A 149 -6.33 24.86 3.37
N PHE A 150 -5.50 23.80 3.34
CA PHE A 150 -5.03 23.27 2.06
C PHE A 150 -6.17 22.59 1.29
N GLU A 151 -6.20 22.83 -0.02
CA GLU A 151 -7.06 22.09 -0.95
C GLU A 151 -6.81 20.58 -0.85
N PRO A 152 -7.87 19.73 -0.93
CA PRO A 152 -7.74 18.27 -0.81
C PRO A 152 -6.72 17.69 -1.78
N VAL A 153 -6.67 18.23 -3.00
CA VAL A 153 -5.73 17.82 -4.04
C VAL A 153 -4.29 18.01 -3.59
N LEU A 154 -3.95 19.19 -3.06
CA LEU A 154 -2.58 19.52 -2.65
C LEU A 154 -2.16 18.65 -1.45
N ALA A 155 -3.07 18.41 -0.50
CA ALA A 155 -2.82 17.52 0.62
C ALA A 155 -2.51 16.08 0.16
N THR A 156 -3.26 15.58 -0.81
CA THR A 156 -3.01 14.26 -1.39
C THR A 156 -1.73 14.19 -2.19
N LEU A 157 -1.36 15.22 -2.95
CA LEU A 157 -0.11 15.25 -3.73
C LEU A 157 1.13 15.12 -2.83
N ILE A 158 1.13 15.76 -1.67
CA ILE A 158 2.22 15.66 -0.70
C ILE A 158 2.34 14.22 -0.15
N LEU A 159 1.20 13.61 0.20
CA LEU A 159 1.17 12.21 0.63
C LEU A 159 1.62 11.27 -0.51
N SER A 160 1.16 11.50 -1.73
CA SER A 160 1.52 10.75 -2.94
C SER A 160 3.03 10.80 -3.18
N ALA A 161 3.66 11.98 -3.05
CA ALA A 161 5.10 12.11 -3.19
C ALA A 161 5.86 11.25 -2.16
N ALA A 162 5.45 11.29 -0.89
CA ALA A 162 6.05 10.47 0.16
C ALA A 162 5.89 8.95 -0.12
N MET A 163 4.71 8.53 -0.57
CA MET A 163 4.42 7.14 -0.94
C MET A 163 5.27 6.68 -2.14
N THR A 164 5.37 7.50 -3.19
CA THR A 164 6.17 7.20 -4.39
C THR A 164 7.64 7.07 -4.03
N ILE A 165 8.20 7.99 -3.23
CA ILE A 165 9.59 7.91 -2.78
C ILE A 165 9.83 6.61 -2.01
N ALA A 166 8.97 6.29 -1.04
CA ALA A 166 9.11 5.06 -0.26
C ALA A 166 8.98 3.78 -1.12
N ALA A 167 8.10 3.77 -2.13
CA ALA A 167 7.97 2.65 -3.07
C ALA A 167 9.22 2.49 -3.96
N VAL A 168 9.78 3.60 -4.47
CA VAL A 168 11.01 3.62 -5.26
C VAL A 168 12.25 3.29 -4.44
N VAL A 169 12.23 3.50 -3.12
CA VAL A 169 13.31 3.02 -2.25
C VAL A 169 13.15 1.52 -1.94
N ALA A 170 11.91 1.04 -1.77
CA ALA A 170 11.64 -0.35 -1.40
C ALA A 170 11.80 -1.35 -2.55
N TRP A 171 11.46 -0.96 -3.80
CA TRP A 171 11.35 -1.90 -4.92
C TRP A 171 12.61 -2.75 -5.22
N PRO A 172 13.87 -2.26 -5.15
CA PRO A 172 15.01 -3.04 -5.63
C PRO A 172 15.40 -4.15 -4.63
N TYR A 173 15.01 -4.00 -3.37
CA TYR A 173 15.38 -4.89 -2.28
C TYR A 173 14.25 -5.87 -1.92
N MET A 174 13.14 -5.87 -2.68
CA MET A 174 12.03 -6.78 -2.44
C MET A 174 12.45 -8.24 -2.67
N PRO A 175 12.21 -9.13 -1.69
CA PRO A 175 12.56 -10.54 -1.85
C PRO A 175 11.74 -11.18 -2.97
N ALA A 176 12.39 -12.04 -3.75
CA ALA A 176 11.70 -12.83 -4.77
C ALA A 176 10.69 -13.78 -4.10
N ALA A 177 9.50 -13.90 -4.69
CA ALA A 177 8.49 -14.85 -4.20
C ALA A 177 9.04 -16.27 -4.30
N SER A 178 9.05 -17.01 -3.18
CA SER A 178 9.40 -18.43 -3.17
C SER A 178 8.36 -19.22 -3.96
N ARG A 179 8.80 -20.08 -4.91
CA ARG A 179 7.91 -21.05 -5.55
C ARG A 179 7.30 -21.96 -4.48
N PRO A 180 5.98 -22.26 -4.52
CA PRO A 180 5.46 -23.36 -3.73
C PRO A 180 6.18 -24.65 -4.18
N ALA A 181 6.63 -25.43 -3.20
CA ALA A 181 7.16 -26.78 -3.43
C ALA A 181 6.03 -27.70 -3.92
#